data_AF-A0A319E699-F1
#
_entry.id   AF-A0A319E699-F1
#
_cell.length_a   1.000
_cell.length_b   1.000
_cell.length_c   1.000
_cell.angle_alpha   90.00
_cell.angle_beta   90.00
_cell.angle_gamma   90.00
#
_symmetry.space_group_name_H-M   'P 1'
#
loop_
_entity.id
_entity.type
_entity.pdbx_description
1 polymer ?
#
loop_
_entity_poly.entity_id
_entity_poly.type
_entity_poly.pdbx_seq_one_letter_code
_entity_poly.pdbx_strand_id
1 'polypeptide(L)'
;MSNRGWDPNKRVISDRRGSDADYDIRSPQSSHVGVQPPPSYYGPNFVNSGQGRSSSFTYGDIKEPKIPDPYVKRPQPYPPSVEAEYYAYKTNETQYTAAKKALALAKPISVGKNEPNALPRLQAGEQLATDQLVASNSIAASRSGFDHKYPTAYEDVEAKTTHQKVAKTWLSRSTRTRRQRETIRGKMDDVRRIQQNDADF
;
A
#
# COMPACT_ATOMS: atom_id res chain seq x y z
N MET A 1 -22.26 4.94 -50.67
CA MET A 1 -23.47 4.74 -49.83
C MET A 1 -24.31 3.66 -50.50
N SER A 2 -24.44 2.49 -49.87
CA SER A 2 -25.47 1.50 -50.17
C SER A 2 -25.62 0.59 -48.94
N ASN A 3 -26.85 0.55 -48.43
CA ASN A 3 -27.23 0.01 -47.14
C ASN A 3 -27.14 -1.53 -47.12
N ARG A 4 -26.42 -2.11 -46.15
CA ARG A 4 -26.62 -3.53 -45.78
C ARG A 4 -27.92 -3.60 -44.98
N GLY A 5 -28.99 -3.98 -45.65
CA GLY A 5 -30.32 -4.13 -45.06
C GLY A 5 -30.32 -5.19 -43.96
N TRP A 6 -30.63 -4.74 -42.74
CA TRP A 6 -31.20 -5.61 -41.72
C TRP A 6 -32.66 -5.87 -42.12
N ASP A 7 -33.02 -7.13 -42.30
CA ASP A 7 -34.36 -7.56 -42.71
C ASP A 7 -35.22 -7.81 -41.45
N PRO A 8 -36.18 -6.92 -41.13
CA PRO A 8 -37.00 -7.02 -39.91
C PRO A 8 -38.00 -8.17 -39.95
N ASN A 9 -38.15 -8.87 -41.09
CA ASN A 9 -39.07 -10.01 -41.21
C ASN A 9 -38.40 -11.37 -40.95
N LYS A 10 -37.08 -11.43 -40.73
CA LYS A 10 -36.42 -12.64 -40.23
C LYS A 10 -36.77 -12.86 -38.77
N ARG A 11 -37.79 -13.68 -38.52
CA ARG A 11 -38.02 -14.26 -37.19
C ARG A 11 -36.80 -15.10 -36.81
N VAL A 12 -36.05 -14.64 -35.81
CA VAL A 12 -35.11 -15.49 -35.09
C VAL A 12 -35.93 -16.55 -34.38
N ILE A 13 -36.00 -17.73 -34.99
CA ILE A 13 -36.58 -18.91 -34.36
C ILE A 13 -35.61 -19.28 -33.24
N SER A 14 -35.88 -18.78 -32.03
CA SER A 14 -35.27 -19.30 -30.81
C SER A 14 -35.98 -20.61 -30.46
N ASP A 15 -35.78 -21.61 -31.30
CA ASP A 15 -36.16 -22.97 -30.95
C ASP A 15 -35.25 -23.41 -29.81
N ARG A 16 -35.77 -23.24 -28.60
CA ARG A 16 -35.45 -24.04 -27.43
C ARG A 16 -35.72 -25.50 -27.80
N ARG A 17 -34.74 -26.18 -28.41
CA ARG A 17 -34.70 -27.64 -28.50
C ARG A 17 -33.27 -28.10 -28.79
N GLY A 18 -32.77 -28.93 -27.88
CA GLY A 18 -31.49 -29.63 -28.04
C GLY A 18 -30.39 -29.04 -27.20
N SER A 19 -30.39 -29.37 -25.91
CA SER A 19 -29.17 -29.43 -25.13
C SER A 19 -28.16 -30.31 -25.85
N ASP A 20 -27.02 -29.76 -26.25
CA ASP A 20 -25.88 -30.49 -26.82
C ASP A 20 -25.13 -31.32 -25.77
N ALA A 21 -25.84 -31.78 -24.72
CA ALA A 21 -25.31 -32.67 -23.71
C ALA A 21 -25.29 -34.14 -24.16
N ASP A 22 -25.86 -34.46 -25.34
CA ASP A 22 -25.97 -35.81 -25.88
C ASP A 22 -25.46 -35.91 -27.33
N TYR A 23 -24.27 -35.38 -27.64
CA TYR A 23 -23.52 -35.87 -28.81
C TYR A 23 -22.63 -37.04 -28.42
N ASP A 24 -23.14 -38.24 -28.74
CA ASP A 24 -22.40 -39.49 -28.77
C ASP A 24 -21.16 -39.35 -29.68
N ILE A 25 -19.98 -39.64 -29.12
CA ILE A 25 -18.66 -39.61 -29.78
C ILE A 25 -18.52 -40.85 -30.68
N ARG A 26 -19.52 -41.14 -31.51
CA ARG A 26 -19.50 -42.27 -32.44
C ARG A 26 -19.67 -41.81 -33.88
N SER A 27 -18.51 -41.36 -34.34
CA SER A 27 -17.94 -41.56 -35.67
C SER A 27 -18.08 -40.42 -36.70
N PRO A 28 -16.96 -40.04 -37.34
CA PRO A 28 -16.96 -39.24 -38.54
C PRO A 28 -17.39 -40.09 -39.74
N GLN A 29 -18.14 -39.50 -40.67
CA GLN A 29 -18.49 -40.08 -41.97
C GLN A 29 -17.28 -40.21 -42.94
N SER A 30 -16.09 -40.52 -42.43
CA SER A 30 -14.91 -40.85 -43.25
C SER A 30 -14.11 -41.95 -42.58
N SER A 31 -14.18 -43.15 -43.15
CA SER A 31 -13.62 -44.42 -42.66
C SER A 31 -12.11 -44.59 -42.91
N HIS A 32 -11.31 -43.53 -42.85
CA HIS A 32 -9.85 -43.63 -43.07
C HIS A 32 -9.08 -42.96 -41.93
N VAL A 33 -8.39 -43.78 -41.13
CA VAL A 33 -7.58 -43.41 -39.94
C VAL A 33 -6.26 -42.68 -40.31
N GLY A 34 -6.19 -42.03 -41.48
CA GLY A 34 -4.95 -41.42 -41.98
C GLY A 34 -5.14 -40.19 -42.87
N VAL A 35 -6.35 -39.65 -43.01
CA VAL A 35 -6.57 -38.46 -43.83
C VAL A 35 -6.25 -37.22 -42.99
N GLN A 36 -5.07 -36.65 -43.20
CA GLN A 36 -4.79 -35.29 -42.72
C GLN A 36 -5.74 -34.32 -43.43
N PRO A 37 -6.44 -33.44 -42.69
CA PRO A 37 -7.20 -32.37 -43.33
C PRO A 37 -6.25 -31.52 -44.18
N PRO A 38 -6.69 -31.06 -45.36
CA PRO A 38 -5.86 -30.22 -46.21
C PRO A 38 -5.40 -28.97 -45.42
N PRO A 39 -4.16 -28.51 -45.62
CA PRO A 39 -3.61 -27.37 -44.89
C PRO A 39 -4.50 -26.15 -45.09
N SER A 40 -4.91 -25.50 -44.00
CA SER A 40 -5.73 -24.30 -44.09
C SER A 40 -4.93 -23.16 -44.72
N TYR A 41 -5.56 -22.45 -45.65
CA TYR A 41 -4.99 -21.28 -46.33
C TYR A 41 -4.44 -20.21 -45.37
N TYR A 42 -5.00 -20.11 -44.16
CA TYR A 42 -4.61 -19.15 -43.12
C TYR A 42 -3.47 -19.63 -42.19
N GLY A 43 -2.89 -20.81 -42.45
CA GLY A 43 -1.82 -21.40 -41.63
C GLY A 43 -2.33 -22.37 -40.55
N PRO A 44 -1.44 -23.23 -39.99
CA PRO A 44 -1.82 -24.41 -39.20
C PRO A 44 -2.64 -24.14 -37.92
N ASN A 45 -2.60 -22.91 -37.39
CA ASN A 45 -3.39 -22.51 -36.21
C ASN A 45 -4.81 -22.01 -36.54
N PHE A 46 -5.17 -21.93 -37.83
CA PHE A 46 -6.41 -21.32 -38.30
C PHE A 46 -7.33 -22.30 -39.04
N VAL A 47 -7.13 -23.61 -38.83
CA VAL A 47 -7.93 -24.69 -39.42
C VAL A 47 -9.42 -24.52 -39.11
N ASN A 48 -9.76 -24.06 -37.90
CA ASN A 48 -11.14 -23.83 -37.49
C ASN A 48 -11.77 -22.63 -38.22
N SER A 49 -11.04 -21.52 -38.38
CA SER A 49 -11.50 -20.34 -39.12
C SER A 49 -11.73 -20.64 -40.60
N GLY A 50 -10.84 -21.44 -41.22
CA GLY A 50 -10.99 -21.90 -42.61
C GLY A 50 -12.19 -22.83 -42.85
N GLN A 51 -12.68 -23.49 -41.80
CA GLN A 51 -13.87 -24.37 -41.85
C GLN A 51 -15.16 -23.64 -41.45
N GLY A 52 -15.13 -22.31 -41.31
CA GLY A 52 -16.29 -21.51 -40.86
C GLY A 52 -16.72 -21.79 -39.42
N ARG A 53 -15.91 -22.52 -38.64
CA ARG A 53 -16.15 -22.76 -37.22
C ARG A 53 -15.74 -21.51 -36.47
N SER A 54 -16.66 -20.90 -35.73
CA SER A 54 -16.31 -19.76 -34.88
C SER A 54 -15.15 -20.18 -33.98
N SER A 55 -14.03 -19.44 -34.06
CA SER A 55 -12.88 -19.51 -33.15
C SER A 55 -13.36 -19.03 -31.80
N SER A 56 -14.14 -19.90 -31.20
CA SER A 56 -14.99 -19.54 -30.11
C SER A 56 -14.15 -19.63 -28.87
N PHE A 57 -14.15 -18.53 -28.13
CA PHE A 57 -14.05 -18.51 -26.69
C PHE A 57 -15.15 -19.38 -26.01
N THR A 58 -15.74 -20.39 -26.69
CA THR A 58 -16.87 -21.21 -26.19
C THR A 58 -16.44 -22.47 -25.48
N TYR A 59 -15.18 -22.89 -25.56
CA TYR A 59 -14.64 -23.72 -24.49
C TYR A 59 -14.39 -22.79 -23.31
N GLY A 60 -15.38 -22.71 -22.43
CA GLY A 60 -15.50 -21.79 -21.28
C GLY A 60 -14.38 -21.84 -20.23
N ASP A 61 -13.18 -22.26 -20.62
CA ASP A 61 -11.95 -22.11 -19.86
C ASP A 61 -11.32 -20.74 -20.19
N ILE A 62 -12.08 -19.66 -20.02
CA ILE A 62 -11.43 -18.42 -19.57
C ILE A 62 -11.01 -18.75 -18.14
N LYS A 63 -9.84 -19.35 -17.98
CA LYS A 63 -9.22 -19.47 -16.67
C LYS A 63 -8.98 -18.05 -16.21
N GLU A 64 -9.89 -17.54 -15.38
CA GLU A 64 -9.63 -16.32 -14.64
C GLU A 64 -8.26 -16.49 -13.99
N PRO A 65 -7.32 -15.57 -14.22
CA PRO A 65 -6.04 -15.65 -13.54
C PRO A 65 -6.34 -15.69 -12.04
N LYS A 66 -5.94 -16.78 -11.36
CA LYS A 66 -6.05 -16.86 -9.91
C LYS A 66 -5.31 -15.67 -9.34
N ILE A 67 -6.06 -14.71 -8.82
CA ILE A 67 -5.49 -13.56 -8.11
C ILE A 67 -4.80 -14.18 -6.89
N PRO A 68 -3.47 -14.01 -6.74
CA PRO A 68 -2.78 -14.53 -5.57
C PRO A 68 -3.41 -13.91 -4.33
N ASP A 69 -3.61 -14.72 -3.29
CA ASP A 69 -4.11 -14.22 -2.02
C ASP A 69 -3.17 -13.09 -1.54
N PRO A 70 -3.68 -11.86 -1.37
CA PRO A 70 -2.86 -10.73 -0.98
C PRO A 70 -2.33 -10.88 0.45
N TYR A 71 -2.88 -11.78 1.28
CA TYR A 71 -2.54 -11.93 2.69
C TYR A 71 -1.59 -13.11 2.97
N VAL A 72 -0.78 -13.50 2.00
CA VAL A 72 0.23 -14.55 2.21
C VAL A 72 1.40 -14.00 3.02
N LYS A 73 1.61 -14.59 4.20
CA LYS A 73 2.76 -14.27 5.07
C LYS A 73 4.07 -14.40 4.29
N ARG A 74 4.89 -13.35 4.35
CA ARG A 74 6.18 -13.34 3.64
C ARG A 74 7.09 -14.46 4.16
N PRO A 75 7.76 -15.20 3.26
CA PRO A 75 8.72 -16.22 3.67
C PRO A 75 9.87 -15.58 4.45
N GLN A 76 10.25 -16.23 5.55
CA GLN A 76 11.45 -15.90 6.33
C GLN A 76 12.58 -16.84 5.90
N PRO A 77 13.83 -16.36 5.83
CA PRO A 77 14.30 -15.02 6.18
C PRO A 77 13.98 -13.96 5.11
N TYR A 78 13.97 -12.67 5.51
CA TYR A 78 13.83 -11.57 4.55
C TYR A 78 15.05 -11.46 3.63
N PRO A 79 14.87 -11.03 2.36
CA PRO A 79 15.97 -10.62 1.52
C PRO A 79 16.77 -9.48 2.18
N PRO A 80 18.10 -9.39 1.98
CA PRO A 80 18.95 -8.39 2.64
C PRO A 80 18.46 -6.94 2.51
N SER A 81 17.87 -6.58 1.37
CA SER A 81 17.30 -5.24 1.15
C SER A 81 16.09 -4.96 2.05
N VAL A 82 15.17 -5.92 2.17
CA VAL A 82 13.97 -5.81 3.02
C VAL A 82 14.36 -5.83 4.50
N GLU A 83 15.36 -6.62 4.86
CA GLU A 83 15.89 -6.66 6.21
C GLU A 83 16.52 -5.31 6.63
N ALA A 84 17.34 -4.70 5.77
CA ALA A 84 17.91 -3.38 6.03
C ALA A 84 16.82 -2.31 6.25
N GLU A 85 15.77 -2.33 5.43
CA GLU A 85 14.62 -1.44 5.59
C GLU A 85 13.84 -1.70 6.89
N TYR A 86 13.68 -2.97 7.27
CA TYR A 86 13.03 -3.34 8.52
C TYR A 86 13.79 -2.78 9.73
N TYR A 87 15.13 -2.90 9.75
CA TYR A 87 15.94 -2.32 10.81
C TYR A 87 15.91 -0.79 10.80
N ALA A 88 15.99 -0.15 9.62
CA ALA A 88 15.87 1.30 9.49
C ALA A 88 14.51 1.83 9.99
N TYR A 89 13.44 1.05 9.82
CA TYR A 89 12.14 1.36 10.41
C TYR A 89 12.19 1.26 11.95
N LYS A 90 12.84 0.23 12.50
CA LYS A 90 12.95 0.01 13.95
C LYS A 90 13.84 1.01 14.67
N THR A 91 14.87 1.55 14.03
CA THR A 91 15.74 2.58 14.64
C THR A 91 14.98 3.87 14.94
N ASN A 92 13.94 4.23 14.18
CA ASN A 92 13.13 5.40 14.50
C ASN A 92 12.37 5.23 15.83
N GLU A 93 11.91 4.02 16.16
CA GLU A 93 11.27 3.73 17.45
C GLU A 93 12.27 3.89 18.60
N THR A 94 13.51 3.42 18.44
CA THR A 94 14.54 3.58 19.48
C THR A 94 14.93 5.05 19.67
N GLN A 95 15.14 5.80 18.58
CA GLN A 95 15.40 7.24 18.64
C GLN A 95 14.27 8.01 19.35
N TYR A 96 13.01 7.71 19.05
CA TYR A 96 11.88 8.31 19.74
C TYR A 96 11.90 8.03 21.24
N THR A 97 12.15 6.78 21.64
CA THR A 97 12.19 6.42 23.07
C THR A 97 13.32 7.12 23.82
N ALA A 98 14.49 7.22 23.20
CA ALA A 98 15.64 7.93 23.75
C ALA A 98 15.34 9.43 23.93
N ALA A 99 14.85 10.10 22.87
CA ALA A 99 14.50 11.52 22.90
C ALA A 99 13.39 11.81 23.92
N LYS A 100 12.35 10.98 23.99
CA LYS A 100 11.28 11.10 24.98
C LYS A 100 11.81 11.00 26.41
N LYS A 101 12.70 10.02 26.68
CA LYS A 101 13.29 9.84 28.01
C LYS A 101 14.16 11.04 28.39
N ALA A 102 15.01 11.49 27.47
CA ALA A 102 15.85 12.66 27.68
C ALA A 102 15.03 13.94 27.93
N LEU A 103 13.97 14.17 27.15
CA LEU A 103 13.07 15.31 27.33
C LEU A 103 12.36 15.28 28.69
N ALA A 104 11.90 14.09 29.11
CA ALA A 104 11.27 13.89 30.41
C ALA A 104 12.23 14.15 31.59
N LEU A 105 13.51 13.81 31.43
CA LEU A 105 14.56 14.09 32.42
C LEU A 105 14.92 15.58 32.46
N ALA A 106 15.02 16.24 31.30
CA ALA A 106 15.37 17.65 31.19
C ALA A 106 14.31 18.60 31.80
N LYS A 107 13.04 18.16 31.81
CA LYS A 107 11.88 18.92 32.34
C LYS A 107 11.88 20.41 31.92
N PRO A 108 12.02 20.75 30.63
CA PRO A 108 12.13 22.16 30.22
C PRO A 108 10.87 22.99 30.54
N ILE A 109 9.70 22.35 30.63
CA ILE A 109 8.45 23.03 31.02
C ILE A 109 8.49 23.50 32.48
N SER A 110 9.29 22.89 33.37
CA SER A 110 9.37 23.34 34.77
C SER A 110 10.36 24.49 34.98
N VAL A 111 11.16 24.85 33.97
CA VAL A 111 12.16 25.92 34.11
C VAL A 111 11.48 27.27 34.33
N GLY A 112 11.88 27.96 35.38
CA GLY A 112 11.36 29.29 35.75
C GLY A 112 11.95 30.40 34.88
N LYS A 113 11.24 31.54 34.78
CA LYS A 113 11.73 32.71 34.00
C LYS A 113 12.95 33.37 34.64
N ASN A 114 13.05 33.33 35.96
CA ASN A 114 14.13 33.95 36.75
C ASN A 114 15.16 32.91 37.24
N GLU A 115 15.09 31.68 36.74
CA GLU A 115 15.99 30.61 37.17
C GLU A 115 17.39 30.84 36.61
N PRO A 116 18.46 30.65 37.40
CA PRO A 116 19.81 30.78 36.89
C PRO A 116 20.04 29.78 35.74
N ASN A 117 20.70 30.23 34.67
CA ASN A 117 20.95 29.44 33.47
C ASN A 117 19.68 28.83 32.83
N ALA A 118 18.54 29.52 32.90
CA ALA A 118 17.29 29.08 32.27
C ALA A 118 17.44 28.87 30.75
N LEU A 119 18.11 29.79 30.05
CA LEU A 119 18.16 29.84 28.59
C LEU A 119 18.86 28.62 27.95
N PRO A 120 20.07 28.20 28.40
CA PRO A 120 20.69 26.97 27.91
C PRO A 120 19.85 25.71 28.17
N ARG A 121 19.18 25.63 29.32
CA ARG A 121 18.32 24.48 29.66
C ARG A 121 17.08 24.41 28.78
N LEU A 122 16.46 25.56 28.50
CA LEU A 122 15.34 25.65 27.57
C LEU A 122 15.75 25.30 26.14
N GLN A 123 16.92 25.76 25.68
CA GLN A 123 17.47 25.40 24.36
C GLN A 123 17.71 23.89 24.24
N ALA A 124 18.34 23.26 25.23
CA ALA A 124 18.51 21.81 25.25
C ALA A 124 17.15 21.08 25.22
N GLY A 125 16.17 21.58 25.97
CA GLY A 125 14.80 21.05 25.94
C GLY A 125 14.09 21.21 24.59
N GLU A 126 14.31 22.32 23.89
CA GLU A 126 13.77 22.57 22.55
C GLU A 126 14.34 21.58 21.54
N GLN A 127 15.66 21.34 21.58
CA GLN A 127 16.32 20.38 20.71
C GLN A 127 15.77 18.96 20.96
N LEU A 128 15.68 18.53 22.23
CA LEU A 128 15.13 17.23 22.58
C LEU A 128 13.67 17.04 22.14
N ALA A 129 12.86 18.11 22.23
CA ALA A 129 11.49 18.10 21.72
C ALA A 129 11.44 18.03 20.19
N THR A 130 12.38 18.69 19.50
CA THR A 130 12.55 18.59 18.05
C THR A 130 12.95 17.18 17.62
N ASP A 131 13.92 16.56 18.29
CA ASP A 131 14.36 15.19 18.01
C ASP A 131 13.21 14.20 18.20
N GLN A 132 12.46 14.34 19.31
CA GLN A 132 11.28 13.51 19.56
C GLN A 132 10.21 13.70 18.48
N LEU A 133 9.98 14.94 18.02
CA LEU A 133 9.04 15.26 16.96
C LEU A 133 9.46 14.64 15.63
N VAL A 134 10.72 14.79 15.24
CA VAL A 134 11.28 14.22 14.00
C VAL A 134 11.13 12.70 14.03
N ALA A 135 11.57 12.04 15.11
CA ALA A 135 11.44 10.58 15.23
C ALA A 135 9.98 10.12 15.14
N SER A 136 9.04 10.80 15.81
CA SER A 136 7.61 10.44 15.73
C SER A 136 7.01 10.63 14.32
N ASN A 137 7.42 11.66 13.59
CA ASN A 137 7.00 11.87 12.20
C ASN A 137 7.59 10.81 11.27
N SER A 138 8.86 10.45 11.45
CA SER A 138 9.50 9.38 10.68
C SER A 138 8.77 8.06 10.88
N ILE A 139 8.42 7.68 12.12
CA ILE A 139 7.63 6.46 12.39
C ILE A 139 6.27 6.54 11.70
N ALA A 140 5.57 7.67 11.81
CA ALA A 140 4.26 7.84 11.17
C ALA A 140 4.35 7.69 9.64
N ALA A 141 5.34 8.35 9.00
CA ALA A 141 5.56 8.31 7.57
C ALA A 141 5.93 6.90 7.08
N SER A 142 6.86 6.23 7.76
CA SER A 142 7.21 4.84 7.46
C SER A 142 5.99 3.94 7.52
N ARG A 143 5.10 4.16 8.51
CA ARG A 143 3.91 3.32 8.68
C ARG A 143 2.78 3.62 7.69
N SER A 144 2.57 4.88 7.33
CA SER A 144 1.53 5.26 6.38
C SER A 144 1.85 4.82 4.95
N GLY A 145 3.13 4.82 4.55
CA GLY A 145 3.56 4.37 3.22
C GLY A 145 3.75 2.85 3.09
N PHE A 146 3.81 2.13 4.22
CA PHE A 146 4.16 0.70 4.23
C PHE A 146 3.18 -0.16 3.44
N ASP A 147 1.88 0.12 3.55
CA ASP A 147 0.83 -0.63 2.85
C ASP A 147 0.93 -0.48 1.33
N HIS A 148 1.31 0.70 0.84
CA HIS A 148 1.53 0.93 -0.58
C HIS A 148 2.82 0.25 -1.08
N LYS A 149 3.88 0.24 -0.27
CA LYS A 149 5.16 -0.37 -0.61
C LYS A 149 5.13 -1.90 -0.52
N TYR A 150 4.39 -2.43 0.45
CA TYR A 150 4.34 -3.85 0.78
C TYR A 150 2.91 -4.33 1.02
N PRO A 151 2.04 -4.32 -0.01
CA PRO A 151 0.64 -4.70 0.12
C PRO A 151 0.47 -6.14 0.60
N THR A 152 1.43 -7.01 0.29
CA THR A 152 1.46 -8.43 0.65
C THR A 152 2.22 -8.74 1.94
N ALA A 153 2.52 -7.73 2.78
CA ALA A 153 3.22 -7.95 4.04
C ALA A 153 2.28 -8.25 5.23
N TYR A 154 0.97 -8.12 5.05
CA TYR A 154 0.00 -8.32 6.12
C TYR A 154 -0.59 -9.73 6.07
N GLU A 155 -0.79 -10.32 7.25
CA GLU A 155 -1.40 -11.65 7.39
C GLU A 155 -2.92 -11.61 7.21
N ASP A 156 -3.53 -10.43 7.38
CA ASP A 156 -4.96 -10.18 7.20
C ASP A 156 -5.27 -8.67 7.09
N VAL A 157 -6.54 -8.34 6.84
CA VAL A 157 -7.06 -6.96 6.80
C VAL A 157 -6.87 -6.25 8.15
N GLU A 158 -7.00 -6.98 9.26
CA GLU A 158 -6.93 -6.40 10.60
C GLU A 158 -5.53 -5.88 10.92
N ALA A 159 -4.47 -6.62 10.57
CA ALA A 159 -3.08 -6.22 10.69
C ALA A 159 -2.81 -4.91 9.93
N LYS A 160 -3.36 -4.78 8.71
CA LYS A 160 -3.29 -3.55 7.92
C LYS A 160 -3.99 -2.37 8.62
N THR A 161 -5.21 -2.58 9.12
CA THR A 161 -5.93 -1.50 9.85
C THR A 161 -5.20 -1.10 11.14
N THR A 162 -4.61 -2.06 11.84
CA THR A 162 -3.81 -1.83 13.04
C THR A 162 -2.59 -0.98 12.72
N HIS A 163 -1.91 -1.27 11.61
CA HIS A 163 -0.77 -0.47 11.17
C HIS A 163 -1.13 1.00 10.92
N GLN A 164 -2.27 1.24 10.26
CA GLN A 164 -2.80 2.59 10.03
C GLN A 164 -3.20 3.28 11.34
N LYS A 165 -3.85 2.58 12.28
CA LYS A 165 -4.18 3.12 13.62
C LYS A 165 -2.93 3.55 14.37
N VAL A 166 -1.87 2.74 14.31
CA VAL A 166 -0.58 3.08 14.93
C VAL A 166 0.05 4.31 14.26
N ALA A 167 0.03 4.42 12.94
CA ALA A 167 0.50 5.61 12.23
C ALA A 167 -0.22 6.89 12.69
N LYS A 168 -1.57 6.85 12.80
CA LYS A 168 -2.37 7.97 13.33
C LYS A 168 -2.01 8.31 14.78
N THR A 169 -1.74 7.29 15.60
CA THR A 169 -1.30 7.49 16.99
C THR A 169 0.02 8.24 17.05
N TRP A 170 0.97 7.92 16.17
CA TRP A 170 2.24 8.64 16.08
C TRP A 170 2.07 10.09 15.62
N LEU A 171 1.21 10.36 14.64
CA LEU A 171 0.87 11.74 14.25
C LEU A 171 0.29 12.54 15.44
N SER A 172 -0.63 11.96 16.20
CA SER A 172 -1.18 12.59 17.41
C SER A 172 -0.09 12.88 18.46
N ARG A 173 0.91 12.01 18.60
CA ARG A 173 2.07 12.25 19.46
C ARG A 173 2.93 13.40 18.93
N SER A 174 3.21 13.45 17.62
CA SER A 174 3.94 14.55 16.99
C SER A 174 3.27 15.90 17.24
N THR A 175 1.94 15.98 17.12
CA THR A 175 1.17 17.20 17.39
C THR A 175 1.31 17.65 18.84
N ARG A 176 1.27 16.71 19.79
CA ARG A 176 1.48 17.02 21.23
C ARG A 176 2.89 17.51 21.50
N THR A 177 3.91 16.84 20.96
CA THR A 177 5.31 17.27 21.09
C THR A 177 5.53 18.66 20.48
N ARG A 178 4.89 18.95 19.34
CA ARG A 178 4.94 20.28 18.72
C ARG A 178 4.43 21.36 19.68
N ARG A 179 3.25 21.16 20.28
CA ARG A 179 2.68 22.10 21.25
C ARG A 179 3.63 22.34 22.43
N GLN A 180 4.19 21.26 22.98
CA GLN A 180 5.18 21.33 24.05
C GLN A 180 6.42 22.15 23.64
N ARG A 181 6.94 21.94 22.42
CA ARG A 181 8.07 22.72 21.89
C ARG A 181 7.75 24.21 21.77
N GLU A 182 6.57 24.56 21.26
CA GLU A 182 6.15 25.96 21.18
C GLU A 182 6.01 26.60 22.59
N THR A 183 5.56 25.85 23.60
CA THR A 183 5.60 26.31 24.99
C THR A 183 7.02 26.60 25.47
N ILE A 184 7.99 25.74 25.15
CA ILE A 184 9.41 25.95 25.50
C ILE A 184 9.95 27.21 24.81
N ARG A 185 9.64 27.41 23.53
CA ARG A 185 10.05 28.61 22.78
C ARG A 185 9.48 29.89 23.39
N GLY A 186 8.21 29.90 23.75
CA GLY A 186 7.61 31.04 24.46
C GLY A 186 8.33 31.37 25.77
N LYS A 187 8.76 30.36 26.53
CA LYS A 187 9.59 30.57 27.72
C LYS A 187 10.96 31.16 27.40
N MET A 188 11.60 30.73 26.32
CA MET A 188 12.89 31.30 25.89
C MET A 188 12.75 32.79 25.57
N ASP A 189 11.68 33.17 24.88
CA ASP A 189 11.41 34.56 24.54
C ASP A 189 11.14 35.41 25.78
N ASP A 190 10.42 34.87 26.76
CA ASP A 190 10.21 35.55 28.05
C ASP A 190 11.53 35.79 28.80
N VAL A 191 12.42 34.79 28.88
CA VAL A 191 13.73 34.93 29.54
C VAL A 191 14.58 35.99 28.83
N ARG A 192 14.58 35.99 27.49
CA ARG A 192 15.32 36.98 26.69
C ARG A 192 14.84 38.41 26.96
N ARG A 193 13.52 38.63 27.04
CA ARG A 193 12.97 39.97 27.34
C ARG A 193 13.40 40.48 28.71
N ILE A 194 13.42 39.62 29.73
CA ILE A 194 13.88 39.99 31.08
C ILE A 194 15.37 40.39 31.02
N GLN A 195 16.21 39.57 30.40
CA GLN A 195 17.64 39.85 30.27
C GLN A 195 17.95 41.14 29.48
N GLN A 196 17.14 41.47 28.49
CA GLN A 196 17.27 42.74 27.75
C GLN A 196 16.91 43.93 28.63
N ASN A 197 15.78 43.86 29.34
CA ASN A 197 15.36 44.94 30.23
C ASN A 197 16.40 45.19 31.35
N ASP A 198 17.02 44.14 31.90
CA ASP A 198 18.05 44.28 32.94
C ASP A 198 19.36 44.89 32.41
N ALA A 199 19.60 44.88 31.10
CA ALA A 199 20.81 45.43 30.48
C ALA A 199 20.69 46.93 30.14
N ASP A 200 19.46 47.47 30.11
CA ASP A 200 19.16 48.85 29.76
C ASP A 200 19.12 49.80 31.00
N PHE A 201 19.37 49.28 32.21
CA PHE A 201 19.46 50.03 33.48
C PHE A 201 20.90 50.05 34.02
#